data_AF-A0A1H1JHH4-F1
#
_entry.id   AF-A0A1H1JHH4-F1
#
_cell.length_a   1.000
_cell.length_b   1.000
_cell.length_c   1.000
_cell.angle_alpha   90.00
_cell.angle_beta   90.00
_cell.angle_gamma   90.00
#
_symmetry.space_group_name_H-M   'P 1'
#
loop_
_entity.id
_entity.type
_entity.pdbx_description
1 polymer ?
#
loop_
_entity_poly.entity_id
_entity_poly.type
_entity_poly.pdbx_seq_one_letter_code
_entity_poly.pdbx_strand_id
1 'polypeptide(L)'
;MKNENTPQGTSIDPVSNKTFAEVLGEIVWIMNQSADIRPQPIAEIERLVMPGILLRQFHIQYVENTTSGAGTKETEAGKLNLQPVSVVVYAMVSDAVKQALEVNPELTLTLQDWHSGPHKRAMLEISLLDKTLQKPAAKSEKPHVLPN
;
A
#
# COMPACT_ATOMS: atom_id res chain seq x y z
N MET A 1 -16.90 -34.09 26.89
CA MET A 1 -15.72 -33.24 26.63
C MET A 1 -15.27 -33.53 25.21
N LYS A 2 -15.58 -32.66 24.25
CA LYS A 2 -15.11 -32.76 22.86
C LYS A 2 -14.16 -31.59 22.64
N ASN A 3 -12.90 -31.90 22.40
CA ASN A 3 -11.86 -30.91 22.17
C ASN A 3 -11.76 -30.74 20.65
N GLU A 4 -12.39 -29.71 20.10
CA GLU A 4 -12.14 -29.29 18.72
C GLU A 4 -10.83 -28.51 18.68
N ASN A 5 -9.75 -29.19 18.31
CA ASN A 5 -8.51 -28.54 17.91
C ASN A 5 -8.63 -28.28 16.41
N THR A 6 -9.17 -27.11 16.03
CA THR A 6 -9.10 -26.63 14.65
C THR A 6 -7.62 -26.32 14.36
N PRO A 7 -7.00 -26.90 13.32
CA PRO A 7 -5.66 -26.49 12.91
C PRO A 7 -5.76 -25.04 12.39
N GLN A 8 -5.22 -24.10 13.16
CA GLN A 8 -4.95 -22.75 12.69
C GLN A 8 -3.99 -22.88 11.52
N GLY A 9 -4.49 -22.73 10.30
CA GLY A 9 -3.64 -22.65 9.11
C GLY A 9 -2.66 -21.52 9.32
N THR A 10 -1.37 -21.83 9.30
CA THR A 10 -0.29 -20.85 9.35
C THR A 10 -0.47 -19.90 8.18
N SER A 11 -1.09 -18.74 8.41
CA SER A 11 -1.20 -17.67 7.42
C SER A 11 0.22 -17.19 7.15
N ILE A 12 0.86 -17.70 6.10
CA ILE A 12 2.16 -17.21 5.64
C ILE A 12 1.90 -15.76 5.19
N ASP A 13 2.50 -14.79 5.91
CA ASP A 13 2.50 -13.40 5.46
C ASP A 13 3.25 -13.34 4.12
N PRO A 14 2.58 -12.98 3.01
CA PRO A 14 3.21 -12.97 1.69
C PRO A 14 4.42 -12.02 1.62
N VAL A 15 4.59 -11.09 2.57
CA VAL A 15 5.71 -10.16 2.63
C VAL A 15 6.95 -10.76 3.28
N SER A 16 6.83 -11.79 4.13
CA SER A 16 7.89 -12.20 5.06
C SER A 16 9.21 -12.60 4.38
N ASN A 17 9.12 -13.17 3.16
CA ASN A 17 10.27 -13.67 2.42
C ASN A 17 10.67 -12.75 1.26
N LYS A 18 10.02 -11.60 1.11
CA LYS A 18 10.31 -10.65 0.02
C LYS A 18 11.58 -9.87 0.30
N THR A 19 12.40 -9.75 -0.73
CA THR A 19 13.55 -8.86 -0.79
C THR A 19 13.09 -7.40 -0.78
N PHE A 20 14.04 -6.51 -0.47
CA PHE A 20 13.82 -5.07 -0.59
C PHE A 20 13.28 -4.67 -1.98
N ALA A 21 13.86 -5.22 -3.05
CA ALA A 21 13.50 -4.88 -4.43
C ALA A 21 12.07 -5.31 -4.77
N GLU A 22 11.65 -6.50 -4.32
CA GLU A 22 10.27 -6.98 -4.51
C GLU A 22 9.27 -6.08 -3.79
N VAL A 23 9.54 -5.73 -2.52
CA VAL A 23 8.66 -4.83 -1.75
C VAL A 23 8.57 -3.45 -2.40
N LEU A 24 9.72 -2.87 -2.78
CA LEU A 24 9.74 -1.56 -3.45
C LEU A 24 8.94 -1.60 -4.77
N GLY A 25 9.11 -2.64 -5.57
CA GLY A 25 8.37 -2.81 -6.82
C GLY A 25 6.86 -2.87 -6.62
N GLU A 26 6.40 -3.57 -5.58
CA GLU A 26 4.97 -3.63 -5.24
C GLU A 26 4.41 -2.31 -4.75
N ILE A 27 5.16 -1.59 -3.91
CA ILE A 27 4.76 -0.26 -3.44
C ILE A 27 4.67 0.71 -4.62
N VAL A 28 5.70 0.77 -5.47
CA VAL A 28 5.71 1.62 -6.68
C VAL A 28 4.57 1.24 -7.63
N TRP A 29 4.26 -0.05 -7.76
CA TRP A 29 3.10 -0.50 -8.54
C TRP A 29 1.80 0.09 -7.97
N ILE A 30 1.56 -0.02 -6.65
CA ILE A 30 0.36 0.56 -6.00
C ILE A 30 0.33 2.08 -6.22
N MET A 31 1.46 2.76 -6.05
CA MET A 31 1.59 4.21 -6.24
C MET A 31 1.20 4.64 -7.64
N ASN A 32 1.65 3.91 -8.67
CA ASN A 32 1.30 4.22 -10.06
C ASN A 32 -0.21 4.07 -10.35
N GLN A 33 -0.90 3.18 -9.63
CA GLN A 33 -2.36 3.05 -9.73
C GLN A 33 -3.11 4.17 -9.00
N SER A 34 -2.48 4.88 -8.06
CA SER A 34 -3.13 5.96 -7.32
C SER A 34 -2.99 7.33 -8.00
N ALA A 35 -4.12 7.91 -8.42
CA ALA A 35 -4.16 9.23 -9.05
C ALA A 35 -3.57 10.37 -8.20
N ASP A 36 -3.67 10.28 -6.87
CA ASP A 36 -3.23 11.35 -5.94
C ASP A 36 -1.73 11.31 -5.68
N ILE A 37 -1.12 10.13 -5.81
CA ILE A 37 0.29 9.90 -5.52
C ILE A 37 1.14 9.86 -6.78
N ARG A 38 0.60 9.40 -7.91
CA ARG A 38 1.26 9.39 -9.21
C ARG A 38 1.96 10.71 -9.59
N PRO A 39 1.41 11.92 -9.35
CA PRO A 39 2.09 13.16 -9.74
C PRO A 39 3.22 13.57 -8.80
N GLN A 40 3.46 12.85 -7.69
CA GLN A 40 4.52 13.21 -6.76
C GLN A 40 5.92 12.98 -7.35
N PRO A 41 6.90 13.85 -7.06
CA PRO A 41 8.29 13.64 -7.48
C PRO A 41 8.86 12.34 -6.90
N ILE A 42 9.68 11.63 -7.68
CA ILE A 42 10.32 10.38 -7.25
C ILE A 42 11.14 10.53 -5.97
N ALA A 43 11.80 11.67 -5.78
CA ALA A 43 12.59 11.95 -4.57
C ALA A 43 11.73 11.99 -3.30
N GLU A 44 10.48 12.48 -3.40
CA GLU A 44 9.55 12.53 -2.28
C GLU A 44 9.05 11.13 -1.92
N ILE A 45 8.79 10.33 -2.96
CA ILE A 45 8.43 8.91 -2.83
C ILE A 45 9.57 8.14 -2.14
N GLU A 46 10.81 8.31 -2.60
CA GLU A 46 11.98 7.67 -2.00
C GLU A 46 12.12 8.08 -0.53
N ARG A 47 11.98 9.37 -0.22
CA ARG A 47 12.04 9.90 1.15
C ARG A 47 11.00 9.26 2.07
N LEU A 48 9.78 9.03 1.59
CA LEU A 48 8.68 8.44 2.36
C LEU A 48 8.75 6.92 2.46
N VAL A 49 9.21 6.24 1.41
CA VAL A 49 9.15 4.77 1.34
C VAL A 49 10.44 4.11 1.85
N MET A 50 11.61 4.69 1.57
CA MET A 50 12.91 4.07 1.90
C MET A 50 13.06 3.75 3.39
N PRO A 51 12.81 4.68 4.33
CA PRO A 51 12.98 4.38 5.76
C PRO A 51 12.03 3.27 6.23
N GLY A 52 10.80 3.28 5.74
CA GLY A 52 9.79 2.29 6.07
C GLY A 52 10.16 0.88 5.60
N ILE A 53 10.67 0.72 4.37
CA ILE A 53 11.11 -0.59 3.88
C ILE A 53 12.34 -1.07 4.65
N LEU A 54 13.35 -0.21 4.84
CA LEU A 54 14.59 -0.56 5.54
C LEU A 54 14.33 -1.05 6.97
N LEU A 55 13.38 -0.43 7.66
CA LEU A 55 13.01 -0.76 9.03
C LEU A 55 11.89 -1.82 9.12
N ARG A 56 11.43 -2.36 7.98
CA ARG A 56 10.27 -3.26 7.90
C ARG A 56 9.00 -2.68 8.56
N GLN A 57 8.85 -1.36 8.51
CA GLN A 57 7.72 -0.61 9.06
C GLN A 57 6.70 -0.29 7.97
N PHE A 58 6.12 -1.34 7.41
CA PHE A 58 5.07 -1.21 6.41
C PHE A 58 4.09 -2.39 6.51
N HIS A 59 2.95 -2.27 5.86
CA HIS A 59 1.98 -3.35 5.70
C HIS A 59 1.40 -3.25 4.29
N ILE A 60 1.42 -4.36 3.56
CA ILE A 60 0.81 -4.47 2.23
C ILE A 60 -0.34 -5.47 2.34
N GLN A 61 -1.51 -5.07 1.85
CA GLN A 61 -2.66 -5.96 1.72
C GLN A 61 -2.71 -6.51 0.31
N TYR A 62 -3.07 -7.78 0.20
CA TYR A 62 -3.17 -8.50 -1.06
C TYR A 62 -4.57 -9.06 -1.24
N VAL A 63 -4.99 -9.16 -2.50
CA VAL A 63 -6.15 -9.93 -2.93
C VAL A 63 -5.71 -11.02 -3.89
N GLU A 64 -6.49 -12.09 -3.98
CA GLU A 64 -6.26 -13.10 -5.01
C GLU A 64 -6.66 -12.56 -6.40
N ASN A 65 -5.76 -12.65 -7.36
CA ASN A 65 -6.03 -12.30 -8.74
C ASN A 65 -6.60 -13.53 -9.45
N THR A 66 -7.92 -13.50 -9.68
CA THR A 66 -8.65 -14.57 -10.37
C THR A 66 -8.44 -14.58 -11.89
N THR A 67 -7.61 -13.68 -12.43
CA THR A 67 -7.30 -13.61 -13.87
C THR A 67 -6.22 -14.64 -14.22
N SER A 68 -6.53 -15.92 -14.06
CA SER A 68 -5.81 -17.01 -14.71
C SER A 68 -6.18 -17.01 -16.20
N GLY A 69 -5.61 -16.05 -16.95
CA GLY A 69 -5.73 -16.00 -18.41
C GLY A 69 -5.03 -17.20 -19.04
N ALA A 70 -5.77 -17.89 -19.90
CA ALA A 70 -5.32 -19.08 -20.62
C ALA A 70 -3.95 -18.91 -21.30
N GLY A 71 -3.08 -19.91 -21.10
CA GLY A 71 -1.93 -20.14 -21.96
C GLY A 71 -0.58 -19.74 -21.37
N THR A 72 -0.07 -20.51 -20.42
CA THR A 72 1.26 -21.15 -20.52
C THR A 72 1.50 -22.05 -19.32
N LYS A 73 1.95 -23.26 -19.65
CA LYS A 73 2.42 -24.39 -18.84
C LYS A 73 2.73 -24.08 -17.37
N GLU A 74 2.11 -24.88 -16.50
CA GLU A 74 2.58 -25.32 -15.17
C GLU A 74 3.65 -24.40 -14.55
N THR A 75 3.21 -23.37 -13.85
CA THR A 75 4.03 -22.76 -12.79
C THR A 75 3.63 -23.41 -11.48
N GLU A 76 4.56 -24.18 -10.92
CA GLU A 76 4.63 -24.68 -9.55
C GLU A 76 3.30 -24.73 -8.78
N ALA A 77 2.74 -25.93 -8.62
CA ALA A 77 1.58 -26.20 -7.79
C ALA A 77 1.69 -25.47 -6.42
N GLY A 78 0.87 -24.44 -6.22
CA GLY A 78 0.70 -23.78 -4.92
C GLY A 78 1.03 -22.29 -4.84
N LYS A 79 1.48 -21.63 -5.92
CA LYS A 79 1.74 -20.18 -5.89
C LYS A 79 0.44 -19.38 -6.06
N LEU A 80 -0.15 -18.94 -4.94
CA LEU A 80 -1.27 -18.00 -4.93
C LEU A 80 -0.88 -16.75 -5.76
N ASN A 81 -1.70 -16.42 -6.77
CA ASN A 81 -1.49 -15.23 -7.58
C ASN A 81 -2.03 -14.01 -6.80
N LEU A 82 -1.22 -13.48 -5.90
CA LEU A 82 -1.59 -12.38 -5.02
C LEU A 82 -1.27 -11.04 -5.68
N GLN A 83 -2.27 -10.17 -5.76
CA GLN A 83 -2.12 -8.79 -6.22
C GLN A 83 -2.09 -7.85 -5.01
N PRO A 84 -1.05 -7.00 -4.85
CA PRO A 84 -1.05 -5.97 -3.84
C PRO A 84 -2.13 -4.92 -4.17
N VAL A 85 -2.92 -4.50 -3.18
CA VAL A 85 -4.03 -3.54 -3.39
C VAL A 85 -4.01 -2.36 -2.44
N SER A 86 -3.23 -2.45 -1.37
CA SER A 86 -3.09 -1.37 -0.41
C SER A 86 -1.72 -1.45 0.25
N VAL A 87 -1.16 -0.28 0.58
CA VAL A 87 0.07 -0.15 1.36
C VAL A 87 -0.12 0.91 2.43
N VAL A 88 0.35 0.61 3.63
CA VAL A 88 0.59 1.58 4.70
C VAL A 88 2.07 1.54 5.04
N VAL A 89 2.78 2.65 4.82
CA VAL A 89 4.13 2.87 5.33
C VAL A 89 4.02 3.72 6.59
N TYR A 90 4.66 3.28 7.67
CA TYR A 90 4.52 3.93 8.97
C TYR A 90 5.87 4.12 9.66
N ALA A 91 5.91 5.07 10.58
CA ALA A 91 7.00 5.31 11.51
C ALA A 91 6.56 4.91 12.93
N MET A 92 7.50 4.41 13.72
CA MET A 92 7.36 4.09 15.13
C MET A 92 8.08 5.18 15.92
N VAL A 93 7.31 6.15 16.40
CA VAL A 93 7.83 7.43 16.90
C VAL A 93 7.65 7.57 18.42
N SER A 94 8.50 8.39 19.02
CA SER A 94 8.31 8.87 20.40
C SER A 94 7.18 9.91 20.49
N ASP A 95 6.72 10.20 21.71
CA ASP A 95 5.72 11.25 21.95
C ASP A 95 6.16 12.64 21.42
N ALA A 96 7.44 12.98 21.59
CA ALA A 96 7.98 14.26 21.14
C ALA A 96 7.92 14.40 19.61
N VAL A 97 8.31 13.35 18.88
CA VAL A 97 8.26 13.32 17.41
C VAL A 97 6.81 13.28 16.92
N LYS A 98 5.95 12.52 17.58
CA LYS A 98 4.51 12.49 17.28
C LYS A 98 3.90 13.89 17.38
N GLN A 99 4.15 14.60 18.48
CA GLN A 99 3.63 15.96 18.68
C GLN A 99 4.19 16.93 17.65
N ALA A 100 5.48 16.82 17.28
CA ALA A 100 6.08 17.64 16.23
C ALA A 100 5.41 17.42 14.87
N LEU A 101 5.05 16.18 14.51
CA LEU A 101 4.30 15.85 13.28
C LEU A 101 2.85 16.33 13.31
N GLU A 102 2.21 16.39 14.48
CA GLU A 102 0.87 16.96 14.62
C GLU A 102 0.88 18.48 14.37
N VAL A 103 1.95 19.16 14.77
CA VAL A 103 2.15 20.61 14.52
C VAL A 103 2.60 20.88 13.09
N ASN A 104 3.51 20.05 12.56
CA ASN A 104 4.04 20.16 11.19
C ASN A 104 3.96 18.79 10.48
N PRO A 105 2.86 18.51 9.75
CA PRO A 105 2.70 17.26 9.01
C PRO A 105 3.77 17.00 7.95
N GLU A 106 4.39 18.06 7.41
CA GLU A 106 5.43 18.00 6.38
C GLU A 106 6.84 17.84 6.96
N LEU A 107 6.96 17.65 8.28
CA LEU A 107 8.25 17.47 8.93
C LEU A 107 8.98 16.26 8.33
N THR A 108 10.19 16.50 7.82
CA THR A 108 11.07 15.43 7.35
C THR A 108 11.76 14.77 8.53
N LEU A 109 11.51 13.48 8.70
CA LEU A 109 12.08 12.65 9.76
C LEU A 109 13.40 12.02 9.31
N THR A 110 14.35 11.91 10.23
CA THR A 110 15.56 11.08 10.03
C THR A 110 15.26 9.60 10.28
N LEU A 111 16.14 8.69 9.85
CA LEU A 111 15.95 7.25 10.10
C LEU A 111 15.81 6.91 11.59
N GLN A 112 16.48 7.68 12.47
CA GLN A 112 16.36 7.50 13.91
C GLN A 112 14.98 7.93 14.43
N ASP A 113 14.43 9.04 13.91
CA ASP A 113 13.09 9.50 14.29
C ASP A 113 12.01 8.48 13.90
N TRP A 114 12.17 7.83 12.74
CA TRP A 114 11.30 6.77 12.24
C TRP A 114 11.20 5.55 13.17
N HIS A 115 12.16 5.36 14.06
CA HIS A 115 12.20 4.27 15.04
C HIS A 115 12.55 4.81 16.45
N SER A 116 11.98 5.97 16.79
CA SER A 116 12.26 6.66 18.06
C SER A 116 11.38 6.20 19.22
N GLY A 117 10.29 5.46 18.99
CA GLY A 117 9.40 5.08 20.08
C GLY A 117 8.23 4.16 19.69
N PRO A 118 7.26 3.97 20.59
CA PRO A 118 6.23 2.93 20.43
C PRO A 118 5.00 3.39 19.63
N HIS A 119 4.90 4.67 19.25
CA HIS A 119 3.70 5.19 18.60
C HIS A 119 3.75 4.99 17.10
N LYS A 120 2.84 4.18 16.58
CA LYS A 120 2.66 4.02 15.13
C LYS A 120 2.04 5.28 14.52
N ARG A 121 2.72 5.89 13.56
CA ARG A 121 2.23 7.01 12.76
C ARG A 121 2.34 6.65 11.28
N ALA A 122 1.22 6.68 10.56
CA ALA A 122 1.25 6.48 9.11
C ALA A 122 1.89 7.69 8.40
N MET A 123 2.82 7.38 7.50
CA MET A 123 3.54 8.35 6.67
C MET A 123 3.05 8.33 5.23
N LEU A 124 2.60 7.16 4.76
CA LEU A 124 1.97 6.98 3.45
C LEU A 124 0.88 5.93 3.59
N GLU A 125 -0.33 6.24 3.12
CA GLU A 125 -1.43 5.28 3.02
C GLU A 125 -2.01 5.34 1.60
N ILE A 126 -2.08 4.20 0.93
CA ILE A 126 -2.68 4.08 -0.39
C ILE A 126 -3.56 2.84 -0.40
N SER A 127 -4.85 3.02 -0.72
CA SER A 127 -5.81 1.94 -0.92
C SER A 127 -6.37 2.03 -2.35
N LEU A 128 -6.31 0.93 -3.09
CA LEU A 128 -6.92 0.81 -4.42
C LEU A 128 -8.36 0.26 -4.35
N LEU A 129 -8.75 -0.31 -3.22
CA LEU A 129 -10.07 -0.93 -3.04
C LEU A 129 -11.18 0.10 -3.00
N ASP A 130 -10.95 1.25 -2.37
CA ASP A 130 -11.96 2.32 -2.24
C ASP A 130 -12.26 3.03 -3.57
N LYS A 131 -11.33 2.98 -4.53
CA LYS A 131 -11.44 3.69 -5.82
C LYS A 131 -12.28 2.94 -6.87
N THR A 132 -12.68 1.69 -6.61
CA THR A 132 -13.57 0.93 -7.50
C THR A 132 -15.04 1.39 -7.45
N LEU A 133 -15.42 2.21 -6.46
CA LEU A 133 -16.78 2.76 -6.34
C LEU A 133 -16.93 4.20 -6.84
N GLN A 134 -15.85 4.88 -7.26
CA GLN A 134 -15.96 6.20 -7.88
C GLN A 134 -16.27 6.05 -9.37
N LYS A 135 -17.57 5.84 -9.64
CA LYS A 135 -18.20 6.04 -10.95
C LYS A 135 -17.66 7.33 -11.58
N PRO A 136 -17.20 7.33 -12.85
CA PRO A 136 -16.81 8.57 -13.50
C PRO A 136 -18.00 9.53 -13.45
N ALA A 137 -17.77 10.72 -12.90
CA ALA A 137 -18.73 11.81 -12.94
C ALA A 137 -19.25 11.93 -14.37
N ALA A 138 -20.56 11.74 -14.54
CA ALA A 138 -21.22 11.87 -15.82
C ALA A 138 -20.81 13.21 -16.43
N LYS A 139 -20.21 13.18 -17.61
CA LYS A 139 -20.05 14.39 -18.43
C LYS A 139 -21.45 14.98 -18.60
N SER A 140 -21.67 16.16 -18.02
CA SER A 140 -22.82 17.01 -18.30
C SER A 140 -22.78 17.38 -19.78
N GLU A 141 -23.43 16.57 -20.60
CA GLU A 141 -23.74 16.87 -21.98
C GLU A 141 -24.66 18.09 -22.00
N LYS A 142 -24.12 19.27 -22.32
CA LYS A 142 -24.93 20.47 -22.56
C LYS A 142 -25.69 20.24 -23.89
N PRO A 143 -27.03 20.38 -23.93
CA PRO A 143 -27.76 20.25 -25.17
C PRO A 143 -27.37 21.40 -26.12
N HIS A 144 -26.89 21.02 -27.31
CA HIS A 144 -26.62 21.92 -28.42
C HIS A 144 -27.97 22.44 -28.96
N VAL A 145 -28.29 23.70 -28.67
CA VAL A 145 -29.45 24.39 -29.27
C VAL A 145 -29.02 24.89 -30.65
N LEU A 146 -29.65 24.35 -31.69
CA LEU A 146 -29.51 24.84 -33.07
C LEU A 146 -30.21 26.20 -33.21
N PRO A 147 -29.58 27.21 -33.84
CA PRO A 147 -30.26 28.46 -34.16
C PRO A 147 -31.16 28.29 -35.41
N ASN A 148 -32.34 28.90 -35.34
CA ASN A 148 -33.26 29.14 -36.48
C ASN A 148 -32.69 30.20 -37.44
#